data_AF-A0A655JNX1-F1
#
_entry.id   AF-A0A655JNX1-F1
#
_cell.length_a   1.000
_cell.length_b   1.000
_cell.length_c   1.000
_cell.angle_alpha   90.00
_cell.angle_beta   90.00
_cell.angle_gamma   90.00
#
_symmetry.space_group_name_H-M   'P 1'
#
loop_
_entity.id
_entity.type
_entity.pdbx_description
1 polymer ?
#
loop_
_entity_poly.entity_id
_entity_poly.type
_entity_poly.pdbx_seq_one_letter_code
_entity_poly.pdbx_strand_id
1 'polypeptide(L)'
;MTLAEPAEIDFTDAHRAILASLGTGGAYFFRQLTHDGLTEAELKAALWELIWAGRVTGDTFAPVRAVLGGAGTRKRAAPAHGGHRPPRLSRYRLTHAQARNADPTVAGRWSALPLPEPDSTLRAHYQAELLLNRHGVLTKDAVAAEGVAGGFATLYKVLSAFEDAGRCQRGYFIESLGGAQFAVASTVDRLRSYLDGVDPEQPDYHAVVLAAADPANPYGAALPWPASSADGTARPGRKAGALVVLVDGELAWFLERGGRSLLTFTDDPEANHAAAIGLADLVTAGRVASILVERADGMPVLQPGGRASAALTALLAAGFVRTPRGLRRR
;
A
#
# COMPACT_ATOMS: atom_id res chain seq x y z
N MET A 1 8.76 13.20 14.76
CA MET A 1 9.63 12.32 15.57
C MET A 1 10.22 11.16 14.77
N THR A 2 9.53 10.59 13.78
CA THR A 2 10.06 9.50 12.92
C THR A 2 10.46 9.96 11.51
N LEU A 3 10.64 11.27 11.30
CA LEU A 3 11.08 11.77 9.99
C LEU A 3 12.51 11.31 9.73
N ALA A 4 12.76 10.83 8.51
CA ALA A 4 14.11 10.55 8.04
C ALA A 4 14.90 11.86 7.89
N GLU A 5 16.22 11.75 7.93
CA GLU A 5 17.07 12.89 7.59
C GLU A 5 16.85 13.28 6.13
N PRO A 6 16.65 14.58 5.83
CA PRO A 6 16.49 15.03 4.46
C PRO A 6 17.71 14.66 3.61
N ALA A 7 17.48 14.29 2.36
CA ALA A 7 18.57 14.04 1.44
C ALA A 7 19.39 15.31 1.19
N GLU A 8 20.69 15.14 0.97
CA GLU A 8 21.57 16.23 0.53
C GLU A 8 21.30 16.53 -0.95
N ILE A 9 21.00 17.79 -1.24
CA ILE A 9 20.79 18.31 -2.60
C ILE A 9 21.46 19.69 -2.72
N ASP A 10 21.92 20.03 -3.91
CA ASP A 10 22.52 21.34 -4.18
C ASP A 10 21.43 22.41 -4.34
N PHE A 11 21.42 23.39 -3.43
CA PHE A 11 20.41 24.43 -3.44
C PHE A 11 20.69 25.53 -4.46
N THR A 12 19.91 25.51 -5.55
CA THR A 12 19.65 26.65 -6.44
C THR A 12 18.90 27.80 -5.75
N ASP A 13 18.82 28.96 -6.40
CA ASP A 13 18.07 30.12 -5.90
C ASP A 13 16.57 29.83 -5.74
N ALA A 14 15.98 29.03 -6.63
CA ALA A 14 14.58 28.60 -6.53
C ALA A 14 14.31 27.78 -5.27
N HIS A 15 15.24 26.89 -4.87
CA HIS A 15 15.12 26.14 -3.62
C HIS A 15 15.10 27.07 -2.40
N ARG A 16 16.05 28.02 -2.36
CA ARG A 16 16.19 28.97 -1.24
C ARG A 16 14.96 29.87 -1.13
N ALA A 17 14.45 30.34 -2.27
CA ALA A 17 13.24 31.16 -2.35
C ALA A 17 12.00 30.43 -1.80
N ILE A 18 11.78 29.17 -2.21
CA ILE A 18 10.68 28.34 -1.71
C ILE A 18 10.82 28.11 -0.20
N LEU A 19 12.01 27.70 0.26
CA LEU A 19 12.24 27.46 1.69
C LEU A 19 12.10 28.74 2.53
N ALA A 20 12.51 29.90 2.02
CA ALA A 20 12.32 31.18 2.70
C ALA A 20 10.83 31.52 2.87
N SER A 21 10.03 31.31 1.83
CA SER A 21 8.57 31.49 1.89
C SER A 21 7.93 30.55 2.92
N LEU A 22 8.26 29.26 2.85
CA LEU A 22 7.68 28.24 3.73
C LEU A 22 8.19 28.31 5.17
N GLY A 23 9.39 28.86 5.39
CA GLY A 23 10.02 29.02 6.71
C GLY A 23 9.30 30.01 7.62
N THR A 24 8.45 30.87 7.08
CA THR A 24 7.58 31.77 7.87
C THR A 24 6.42 31.05 8.56
N GLY A 25 6.23 29.75 8.25
CA GLY A 25 5.21 28.89 8.84
C GLY A 25 3.91 28.86 8.02
N GLY A 26 3.06 27.86 8.28
CA GLY A 26 1.79 27.68 7.56
C GLY A 26 1.93 26.90 6.25
N ALA A 27 0.86 26.92 5.46
CA ALA A 27 0.77 26.16 4.20
C ALA A 27 0.28 27.06 3.06
N TYR A 28 0.95 27.00 1.91
CA TYR A 28 0.81 27.93 0.79
C TYR A 28 0.39 27.22 -0.48
N PHE A 29 -0.49 27.83 -1.27
CA PHE A 29 -0.72 27.38 -2.65
C PHE A 29 0.51 27.69 -3.50
N PHE A 30 0.81 26.86 -4.50
CA PHE A 30 1.98 27.04 -5.38
C PHE A 30 2.07 28.45 -6.02
N ARG A 31 0.93 29.02 -6.42
CA ARG A 31 0.84 30.39 -6.95
C ARG A 31 1.29 31.49 -5.98
N GLN A 32 1.43 31.18 -4.69
CA GLN A 32 1.90 32.12 -3.66
C GLN A 32 3.42 32.00 -3.45
N LEU A 33 4.08 31.02 -4.09
CA LEU A 33 5.53 30.78 -4.02
C LEU A 33 6.29 31.46 -5.16
N THR A 34 5.66 32.41 -5.86
CA THR A 34 6.26 33.16 -6.97
C THR A 34 7.30 34.14 -6.46
N HIS A 35 8.43 34.25 -7.17
CA HIS A 35 9.52 35.17 -6.85
C HIS A 35 10.01 35.87 -8.12
N ASP A 36 10.40 37.13 -7.99
CA ASP A 36 10.92 37.91 -9.11
C ASP A 36 12.22 37.28 -9.65
N GLY A 37 12.32 37.17 -10.98
CA GLY A 37 13.48 36.57 -11.64
C GLY A 37 13.47 35.05 -11.74
N LEU A 38 12.46 34.35 -11.21
CA LEU A 38 12.30 32.91 -11.33
C LEU A 38 11.04 32.54 -12.13
N THR A 39 11.17 31.57 -13.03
CA THR A 39 10.05 31.05 -13.81
C THR A 39 9.21 30.05 -13.01
N GLU A 40 7.95 29.88 -13.40
CA GLU A 40 7.06 28.87 -12.80
C GLU A 40 7.60 27.44 -12.97
N ALA A 41 8.28 27.17 -14.10
CA ALA A 41 8.90 25.88 -14.37
C ALA A 41 10.06 25.57 -13.42
N GLU A 42 10.92 26.56 -13.14
CA GLU A 42 12.03 26.43 -12.18
C GLU A 42 11.52 26.21 -10.76
N LEU A 43 10.52 26.99 -10.33
CA LEU A 43 9.89 26.84 -9.01
C LEU A 43 9.21 25.47 -8.86
N LYS A 44 8.55 24.99 -9.92
CA LYS A 44 7.93 23.67 -9.92
C LYS A 44 8.97 22.55 -9.81
N ALA A 45 10.05 22.62 -10.58
CA ALA A 45 11.14 21.65 -10.50
C ALA A 45 11.76 21.63 -9.10
N ALA A 46 12.11 22.81 -8.58
CA ALA A 46 12.68 22.97 -7.24
C ALA A 46 11.74 22.48 -6.13
N LEU A 47 10.43 22.72 -6.24
CA LEU A 47 9.45 22.19 -5.30
C LEU A 47 9.47 20.67 -5.27
N TRP A 48 9.48 20.02 -6.44
CA TRP A 48 9.54 18.56 -6.50
C TRP A 48 10.86 18.00 -5.98
N GLU A 49 12.00 18.65 -6.26
CA GLU A 49 13.30 18.28 -5.68
C GLU A 49 13.29 18.39 -4.15
N LEU A 50 12.70 19.44 -3.58
CA LEU A 50 12.52 19.58 -2.13
C LEU A 50 11.58 18.54 -1.51
N ILE A 51 10.53 18.14 -2.23
CA ILE A 51 9.62 17.06 -1.80
C ILE A 51 10.39 15.74 -1.76
N TRP A 52 11.12 15.40 -2.82
CA TRP A 52 11.92 14.17 -2.88
C TRP A 52 13.05 14.16 -1.87
N ALA A 53 13.63 15.32 -1.56
CA ALA A 53 14.63 15.46 -0.52
C ALA A 53 14.05 15.45 0.91
N GLY A 54 12.72 15.36 1.09
CA GLY A 54 12.10 15.33 2.42
C GLY A 54 12.15 16.67 3.16
N ARG A 55 12.16 17.79 2.43
CA ARG A 55 12.17 19.15 2.99
C ARG A 55 10.79 19.82 2.96
N VAL A 56 9.93 19.44 2.02
CA VAL A 56 8.60 20.01 1.81
C VAL A 56 7.55 18.91 1.72
N THR A 57 6.34 19.17 2.22
CA THR A 57 5.20 18.26 2.13
C THR A 57 3.94 18.99 1.65
N GLY A 58 2.96 18.22 1.20
CA GLY A 58 1.67 18.72 0.71
C GLY A 58 0.49 18.14 1.50
N ASP A 59 -0.64 18.84 1.50
CA ASP A 59 -1.88 18.43 2.18
C ASP A 59 -2.71 17.39 1.41
N THR A 60 -2.28 16.99 0.22
CA THR A 60 -2.97 16.03 -0.63
C THR A 60 -2.03 15.19 -1.49
N PHE A 61 -2.43 13.95 -1.77
CA PHE A 61 -1.75 13.07 -2.73
C PHE A 61 -2.12 13.36 -4.20
N ALA A 62 -2.98 14.34 -4.49
CA ALA A 62 -3.39 14.64 -5.85
C ALA A 62 -2.21 15.00 -6.78
N PRO A 63 -1.23 15.84 -6.37
CA PRO A 63 -0.02 16.14 -7.15
C PRO A 63 0.84 14.92 -7.44
N VAL A 64 1.09 14.09 -6.43
CA VAL A 64 1.87 12.85 -6.58
C VAL A 64 1.20 11.92 -7.59
N ARG A 65 -0.13 11.77 -7.52
CA ARG A 65 -0.88 10.99 -8.52
C ARG A 65 -0.83 11.60 -9.91
N ALA A 66 -0.82 12.93 -10.03
CA ALA A 66 -0.71 13.61 -11.32
C ALA A 66 0.67 13.40 -11.96
N VAL A 67 1.75 13.47 -11.17
CA VAL A 67 3.11 13.18 -11.64
C VAL A 67 3.25 11.71 -12.04
N LEU A 68 2.81 10.77 -11.20
CA LEU A 68 2.90 9.33 -11.47
C LEU A 68 1.95 8.86 -12.58
N GLY A 69 0.81 9.54 -12.77
CA GLY A 69 -0.15 9.23 -13.82
C GLY A 69 0.30 9.69 -15.21
N GLY A 70 1.30 10.59 -15.27
CA GLY A 70 1.66 11.34 -16.46
C GLY A 70 0.51 12.25 -16.94
N ALA A 71 0.82 13.20 -17.83
CA ALA A 71 -0.19 13.92 -18.63
C ALA A 71 -0.92 12.99 -19.66
N GLY A 72 -0.92 11.68 -19.40
CA GLY A 72 -1.67 10.68 -20.14
C GLY A 72 -3.12 10.72 -19.69
N THR A 73 -3.95 11.30 -20.55
CA THR A 73 -5.41 11.27 -20.57
C THR A 73 -6.02 9.92 -20.15
N ARG A 74 -6.06 9.62 -18.86
CA ARG A 74 -7.25 8.96 -18.32
C ARG A 74 -8.35 10.01 -18.39
N LYS A 75 -9.00 10.08 -19.56
CA LYS A 75 -10.35 10.63 -19.65
C LYS A 75 -11.08 10.02 -18.45
N ARG A 76 -11.51 10.86 -17.50
CA ARG A 76 -12.59 10.47 -16.60
C ARG A 76 -13.62 9.84 -17.52
N ALA A 77 -13.88 8.54 -17.35
CA ALA A 77 -14.95 7.92 -18.08
C ALA A 77 -16.17 8.80 -17.79
N ALA A 78 -16.74 9.40 -18.84
CA ALA A 78 -18.04 10.05 -18.72
C ALA A 78 -18.95 9.05 -18.00
N PRO A 79 -19.73 9.48 -16.99
CA PRO A 79 -20.61 8.56 -16.28
C PRO A 79 -21.43 7.80 -17.33
N ALA A 80 -21.25 6.49 -17.37
CA ALA A 80 -21.97 5.64 -18.30
C ALA A 80 -23.47 5.90 -18.07
N HIS A 81 -24.17 6.29 -19.13
CA HIS A 81 -25.61 6.50 -19.12
C HIS A 81 -26.31 5.27 -18.53
N GLY A 82 -26.75 5.40 -17.28
CA GLY A 82 -27.51 4.40 -16.54
C GLY A 82 -28.74 5.06 -15.92
N GLY A 83 -29.88 4.92 -16.61
CA GLY A 83 -31.21 5.19 -16.08
C GLY A 83 -31.74 6.61 -16.29
N HIS A 84 -32.79 6.74 -17.10
CA HIS A 84 -33.70 7.88 -17.07
C HIS A 84 -34.31 8.02 -15.66
N ARG A 85 -33.68 8.79 -14.80
CA ARG A 85 -34.33 9.38 -13.63
C ARG A 85 -34.62 10.85 -13.97
N PRO A 86 -35.87 11.32 -13.86
CA PRO A 86 -36.19 12.72 -14.10
C PRO A 86 -35.38 13.58 -13.11
N PRO A 87 -34.77 14.68 -13.57
CA PRO A 87 -33.93 15.52 -12.72
C PRO A 87 -34.79 16.14 -11.63
N ARG A 88 -34.54 15.77 -10.37
CA ARG A 88 -35.07 16.51 -9.23
C ARG A 88 -34.39 17.87 -9.22
N LEU A 89 -35.17 18.93 -9.43
CA LEU A 89 -34.77 20.32 -9.27
C LEU A 89 -34.44 20.59 -7.79
N SER A 90 -33.22 20.24 -7.38
CA SER A 90 -32.67 20.61 -6.08
C SER A 90 -31.71 21.78 -6.23
N ARG A 91 -32.28 22.96 -6.01
CA ARG A 91 -31.71 24.19 -5.44
C ARG A 91 -30.19 24.39 -5.57
N TYR A 92 -29.84 25.40 -6.36
CA TYR A 92 -28.74 26.34 -6.12
C TYR A 92 -27.38 25.67 -5.82
N ARG A 93 -26.74 25.10 -6.85
CA ARG A 93 -25.28 24.96 -6.83
C ARG A 93 -24.69 26.36 -6.94
N LEU A 94 -24.30 26.89 -5.79
CA LEU A 94 -23.42 28.05 -5.69
C LEU A 94 -22.28 27.87 -6.69
N THR A 95 -22.16 28.86 -7.55
CA THR A 95 -21.03 29.19 -8.42
C THR A 95 -19.83 28.27 -8.22
N HIS A 96 -19.58 27.38 -9.20
CA HIS A 96 -18.21 26.91 -9.40
C HIS A 96 -17.36 28.17 -9.53
N ALA A 97 -16.54 28.48 -8.52
CA ALA A 97 -15.39 29.33 -8.73
C ALA A 97 -14.73 28.78 -9.99
N GLN A 98 -14.57 29.62 -11.02
CA GLN A 98 -13.91 29.25 -12.26
C GLN A 98 -12.66 28.45 -11.88
N ALA A 99 -12.70 27.14 -12.07
CA ALA A 99 -11.55 26.28 -11.91
C ALA A 99 -10.64 26.63 -13.09
N ARG A 100 -9.91 27.73 -12.94
CA ARG A 100 -8.79 28.07 -13.80
C ARG A 100 -7.86 26.87 -13.77
N ASN A 101 -7.34 26.50 -14.93
CA ASN A 101 -6.42 25.39 -15.15
C ASN A 101 -5.18 25.53 -14.24
N ALA A 102 -5.30 25.12 -12.98
CA ALA A 102 -4.16 24.96 -12.09
C ALA A 102 -3.50 23.64 -12.49
N ASP A 103 -2.19 23.68 -12.71
CA ASP A 103 -1.42 22.49 -13.00
C ASP A 103 -1.65 21.45 -11.89
N PRO A 104 -2.19 20.26 -12.23
CA PRO A 104 -2.57 19.26 -11.23
C PRO A 104 -1.35 18.73 -10.45
N THR A 105 -0.14 18.88 -10.98
CA THR A 105 1.11 18.46 -10.34
C THR A 105 1.61 19.41 -9.25
N VAL A 106 0.92 20.54 -9.03
CA VAL A 106 1.25 21.51 -7.95
C VAL A 106 0.01 21.92 -7.15
N ALA A 107 -1.08 21.14 -7.26
CA ALA A 107 -2.33 21.37 -6.57
C ALA A 107 -2.22 21.18 -5.04
N GLY A 108 -3.09 21.82 -4.28
CA GLY A 108 -3.08 21.75 -2.81
C GLY A 108 -2.18 22.80 -2.17
N ARG A 109 -1.91 22.62 -0.88
CA ARG A 109 -1.07 23.51 -0.08
C ARG A 109 0.22 22.83 0.31
N TRP A 110 1.30 23.59 0.28
CA TRP A 110 2.67 23.15 0.54
C TRP A 110 3.19 23.80 1.81
N SER A 111 3.87 23.01 2.64
CA SER A 111 4.48 23.47 3.89
C SER A 111 5.86 22.86 4.06
N ALA A 112 6.76 23.56 4.74
CA ALA A 112 8.04 22.98 5.14
C ALA A 112 7.79 21.79 6.09
N LEU A 113 8.58 20.73 5.92
CA LEU A 113 8.61 19.66 6.92
C LEU A 113 9.34 20.15 8.17
N PRO A 114 8.88 19.76 9.37
CA PRO A 114 9.59 20.09 10.60
C PRO A 114 10.95 19.40 10.59
N LEU A 115 11.90 19.97 11.35
CA LEU A 115 13.21 19.35 11.52
C LEU A 115 13.05 17.94 12.12
N PRO A 116 13.82 16.95 11.65
CA PRO A 116 13.87 15.64 12.28
C PRO A 116 14.26 15.77 13.76
N GLU A 117 13.79 14.82 14.57
CA GLU A 117 14.17 14.75 15.99
C GLU A 117 15.68 14.47 16.10
N PRO A 118 16.47 15.33 16.77
CA PRO A 118 17.91 15.12 16.91
C PRO A 118 18.27 14.00 17.89
N ASP A 119 17.45 13.73 18.92
CA ASP A 119 17.76 12.67 19.88
C ASP A 119 17.49 11.29 19.28
N SER A 120 18.57 10.56 19.01
CA SER A 120 18.53 9.20 18.45
C SER A 120 17.80 8.20 19.35
N THR A 121 17.83 8.40 20.68
CA THR A 121 17.14 7.54 21.65
C THR A 121 15.64 7.76 21.57
N LEU A 122 15.19 9.02 21.53
CA LEU A 122 13.78 9.34 21.33
C LEU A 122 13.29 8.81 19.98
N ARG A 123 14.04 9.02 18.89
CA ARG A 123 13.69 8.46 17.58
C ARG A 123 13.50 6.93 17.63
N ALA A 124 14.47 6.22 18.19
CA ALA A 124 14.43 4.76 18.30
C ALA A 124 13.25 4.29 19.17
N HIS A 125 12.91 5.02 20.24
CA HIS A 125 11.73 4.77 21.06
C HIS A 125 10.43 4.83 20.26
N TYR A 126 10.18 5.95 19.57
CA TYR A 126 8.97 6.13 18.76
C TYR A 126 8.92 5.14 17.58
N GLN A 127 10.08 4.82 17.00
CA GLN A 127 10.16 3.86 15.90
C GLN A 127 9.86 2.43 16.36
N ALA A 128 10.39 1.99 17.51
CA ALA A 128 10.06 0.70 18.09
C ALA A 128 8.55 0.58 18.37
N GLU A 129 7.94 1.61 18.97
CA GLU A 129 6.50 1.63 19.25
C GLU A 129 5.67 1.60 17.96
N LEU A 130 6.03 2.38 16.94
CA LEU A 130 5.37 2.36 15.64
C LEU A 130 5.43 0.96 14.99
N LEU A 131 6.60 0.32 15.02
CA LEU A 131 6.81 -0.97 14.37
C LEU A 131 6.11 -2.12 15.10
N LEU A 132 6.09 -2.10 16.44
CA LEU A 132 5.31 -3.07 17.23
C LEU A 132 3.82 -2.98 16.90
N ASN A 133 3.26 -1.77 16.83
CA ASN A 133 1.86 -1.57 16.48
C ASN A 133 1.54 -1.93 15.02
N ARG A 134 2.48 -1.69 14.10
CA ARG A 134 2.30 -1.98 12.66
C ARG A 134 2.37 -3.47 12.34
N HIS A 135 3.35 -4.18 12.88
CA HIS A 135 3.60 -5.58 12.53
C HIS A 135 2.93 -6.57 13.49
N GLY A 136 2.52 -6.14 14.69
CA GLY A 136 2.01 -7.00 15.74
C GLY A 136 3.15 -7.80 16.40
N VAL A 137 3.82 -8.65 15.62
CA VAL A 137 5.06 -9.35 15.99
C VAL A 137 6.21 -8.75 15.19
N LEU A 138 7.13 -8.09 15.89
CA LEU A 138 8.30 -7.47 15.30
C LEU A 138 9.45 -8.46 15.20
N THR A 139 9.89 -8.73 13.97
CA THR A 139 11.04 -9.58 13.66
C THR A 139 12.19 -8.77 13.05
N LYS A 140 13.39 -9.35 13.04
CA LYS A 140 14.56 -8.75 12.38
C LYS A 140 14.28 -8.43 10.90
N ASP A 141 13.64 -9.36 10.18
CA ASP A 141 13.38 -9.22 8.75
C ASP A 141 12.28 -8.18 8.46
N ALA A 142 11.27 -8.06 9.33
CA ALA A 142 10.29 -6.97 9.25
C ALA A 142 10.96 -5.59 9.39
N VAL A 143 11.89 -5.44 10.34
CA VAL A 143 12.67 -4.20 10.51
C VAL A 143 13.55 -3.91 9.30
N ALA A 144 14.17 -4.94 8.71
CA ALA A 144 14.95 -4.79 7.49
C ALA A 144 14.09 -4.32 6.31
N ALA A 145 12.87 -4.87 6.16
CA ALA A 145 11.93 -4.48 5.11
C ALA A 145 11.43 -3.04 5.24
N GLU A 146 11.39 -2.49 6.45
CA GLU A 146 11.03 -1.09 6.75
C GLU A 146 12.18 -0.10 6.52
N GLY A 147 13.40 -0.59 6.23
CA GLY A 147 14.54 0.28 5.93
C GLY A 147 15.01 1.12 7.12
N VAL A 148 14.86 0.60 8.35
CA VAL A 148 15.26 1.30 9.57
C VAL A 148 16.76 1.57 9.57
N ALA A 149 17.15 2.84 9.74
CA ALA A 149 18.55 3.23 9.85
C ALA A 149 19.25 2.51 11.01
N GLY A 150 20.40 1.89 10.74
CA GLY A 150 21.11 1.05 11.72
C GLY A 150 20.44 -0.30 12.03
N GLY A 151 19.34 -0.62 11.35
CA GLY A 151 18.65 -1.91 11.40
C GLY A 151 18.17 -2.35 12.77
N PHE A 152 17.92 -3.66 12.90
CA PHE A 152 17.40 -4.27 14.12
C PHE A 152 18.30 -4.07 15.35
N ALA A 153 19.62 -4.01 15.17
CA ALA A 153 20.56 -3.81 16.27
C ALA A 153 20.33 -2.50 17.03
N THR A 154 19.94 -1.45 16.32
CA THR A 154 19.64 -0.13 16.91
C THR A 154 18.37 -0.19 17.76
N LEU A 155 17.35 -0.89 17.26
CA LEU A 155 16.08 -1.04 17.98
C LEU A 155 16.16 -2.06 19.13
N TYR A 156 17.05 -3.05 19.05
CA TYR A 156 17.13 -4.13 20.03
C TYR A 156 17.30 -3.62 21.46
N LYS A 157 18.17 -2.63 21.69
CA LYS A 157 18.38 -2.04 23.03
C LYS A 157 17.10 -1.42 23.59
N VAL A 158 16.35 -0.72 22.75
CA VAL A 158 15.08 -0.09 23.13
C VAL A 158 14.01 -1.15 23.39
N LEU A 159 13.95 -2.19 22.55
CA LEU A 159 13.01 -3.30 22.70
C LEU A 159 13.28 -4.12 23.96
N SER A 160 14.55 -4.34 24.33
CA SER A 160 14.91 -4.94 25.62
C SER A 160 14.49 -4.07 26.80
N ALA A 161 14.67 -2.74 26.73
CA ALA A 161 14.17 -1.85 27.77
C ALA A 161 12.63 -1.84 27.84
N PHE A 162 11.93 -2.02 26.71
CA PHE A 162 10.48 -2.18 26.67
C PHE A 162 10.03 -3.50 27.30
N GLU A 163 10.78 -4.57 27.09
CA GLU A 163 10.58 -5.88 27.74
C GLU A 163 10.74 -5.76 29.25
N ASP A 164 11.85 -5.17 29.73
CA ASP A 164 12.10 -4.96 31.16
C ASP A 164 11.01 -4.11 31.84
N ALA A 165 10.47 -3.13 31.10
CA ALA A 165 9.35 -2.29 31.54
C ALA A 165 7.96 -2.94 31.38
N GLY A 166 7.88 -4.17 30.86
CA GLY A 166 6.63 -4.90 30.63
C GLY A 166 5.76 -4.35 29.49
N ARG A 167 6.30 -3.48 28.61
CA ARG A 167 5.57 -2.91 27.46
C ARG A 167 5.47 -3.89 26.29
N CYS A 168 6.44 -4.79 26.15
CA CYS A 168 6.41 -5.87 25.17
C CYS A 168 6.97 -7.15 25.79
N GLN A 169 6.80 -8.26 25.09
CA GLN A 169 7.34 -9.56 25.45
C GLN A 169 8.27 -10.02 24.32
N ARG A 170 9.44 -10.53 24.70
CA ARG A 170 10.34 -11.20 23.79
C ARG A 170 10.05 -12.70 23.80
N GLY A 171 10.01 -13.32 22.63
CA GLY A 171 9.72 -14.75 22.52
C GLY A 171 9.87 -15.28 21.10
N TYR A 172 9.36 -16.50 20.90
CA TYR A 172 9.23 -17.15 19.60
C TYR A 172 7.75 -17.28 19.28
N PHE A 173 7.22 -16.37 18.47
CA PHE A 173 5.80 -16.32 18.13
C PHE A 173 5.52 -16.91 16.73
N ILE A 174 6.48 -16.78 15.83
CA ILE A 174 6.40 -17.28 14.45
C ILE A 174 7.37 -18.45 14.29
N GLU A 175 6.84 -19.61 13.89
CA GLU A 175 7.63 -20.79 13.56
C GLU A 175 8.58 -20.53 12.38
N SER A 176 9.71 -21.25 12.34
CA SER A 176 10.74 -21.15 11.28
C SER A 176 11.48 -19.82 11.19
N LEU A 177 11.04 -18.77 11.89
CA LEU A 177 11.78 -17.53 12.04
C LEU A 177 12.66 -17.57 13.30
N GLY A 178 13.96 -17.66 13.09
CA GLY A 178 14.95 -17.59 14.16
C GLY A 178 15.14 -16.17 14.73
N GLY A 179 15.86 -16.10 15.86
CA GLY A 179 16.21 -14.83 16.51
C GLY A 179 15.14 -14.29 17.44
N ALA A 180 15.44 -13.13 18.06
CA ALA A 180 14.52 -12.48 18.99
C ALA A 180 13.33 -11.85 18.25
N GLN A 181 12.12 -12.17 18.69
CA GLN A 181 10.88 -11.56 18.22
C GLN A 181 10.23 -10.81 19.38
N PHE A 182 9.61 -9.66 19.12
CA PHE A 182 8.98 -8.83 20.14
C PHE A 182 7.52 -8.56 19.79
N ALA A 183 6.62 -8.68 20.75
CA ALA A 183 5.20 -8.37 20.57
C ALA A 183 4.64 -7.68 21.81
N VAL A 184 3.67 -6.79 21.64
CA VAL A 184 2.94 -6.22 22.79
C VAL A 184 1.96 -7.26 23.36
N ALA A 185 1.65 -7.19 24.65
CA ALA A 185 0.81 -8.17 25.33
C ALA A 185 -0.53 -8.40 24.61
N SER A 186 -1.19 -7.34 24.15
CA SER A 186 -2.45 -7.43 23.40
C SER A 186 -2.32 -8.21 22.08
N THR A 187 -1.16 -8.17 21.42
CA THR A 187 -0.91 -9.01 20.23
C THR A 187 -0.79 -10.46 20.64
N VAL A 188 -0.05 -10.76 21.71
CA VAL A 188 0.14 -12.14 22.19
C VAL A 188 -1.19 -12.76 22.60
N ASP A 189 -2.03 -12.01 23.32
CA ASP A 189 -3.35 -12.48 23.73
C ASP A 189 -4.27 -12.69 22.52
N ARG A 190 -4.21 -11.81 21.52
CA ARG A 190 -4.90 -12.04 20.24
C ARG A 190 -4.40 -13.30 19.54
N LEU A 191 -3.09 -13.55 19.48
CA LEU A 191 -2.53 -14.75 18.87
C LEU A 191 -3.04 -16.03 19.55
N ARG A 192 -3.15 -16.02 20.89
CA ARG A 192 -3.71 -17.15 21.64
C ARG A 192 -5.16 -17.45 21.27
N SER A 193 -5.97 -16.43 21.00
CA SER A 193 -7.38 -16.62 20.59
C SER A 193 -7.54 -17.40 19.28
N TYR A 194 -6.52 -17.42 18.41
CA TYR A 194 -6.53 -18.20 17.18
C TYR A 194 -6.16 -19.67 17.40
N LEU A 195 -5.60 -20.04 18.57
CA LEU A 195 -5.28 -21.44 18.89
C LEU A 195 -6.51 -22.23 19.36
N ASP A 196 -7.49 -21.55 19.96
CA ASP A 196 -8.65 -22.18 20.61
C ASP A 196 -9.90 -22.25 19.69
N GLY A 197 -9.86 -21.63 18.50
CA GLY A 197 -11.07 -21.23 17.77
C GLY A 197 -11.26 -21.76 16.33
N VAL A 198 -10.38 -22.62 15.81
CA VAL A 198 -10.55 -23.19 14.47
C VAL A 198 -11.13 -24.59 14.61
N ASP A 199 -12.41 -24.77 14.29
CA ASP A 199 -12.98 -26.10 14.10
C ASP A 199 -12.37 -26.70 12.82
N PRO A 200 -11.50 -27.72 12.92
CA PRO A 200 -10.84 -28.28 11.75
C PRO A 200 -11.80 -29.02 10.82
N GLU A 201 -13.04 -29.31 11.26
CA GLU A 201 -14.03 -30.03 10.45
C GLU A 201 -14.90 -29.09 9.59
N GLN A 202 -14.99 -27.79 9.92
CA GLN A 202 -15.71 -26.77 9.14
C GLN A 202 -15.01 -25.39 9.22
N PRO A 203 -13.97 -25.14 8.41
CA PRO A 203 -13.32 -23.84 8.37
C PRO A 203 -14.26 -22.78 7.77
N ASP A 204 -14.54 -21.70 8.50
CA ASP A 204 -15.18 -20.51 7.92
C ASP A 204 -14.11 -19.66 7.22
N TYR A 205 -13.84 -19.96 5.95
CA TYR A 205 -12.74 -19.37 5.19
C TYR A 205 -12.90 -17.85 5.04
N HIS A 206 -11.99 -17.09 5.65
CA HIS A 206 -11.99 -15.63 5.58
C HIS A 206 -10.87 -15.09 4.70
N ALA A 207 -11.24 -14.48 3.56
CA ALA A 207 -10.30 -13.88 2.64
C ALA A 207 -10.04 -12.39 2.92
N VAL A 208 -8.76 -12.00 2.96
CA VAL A 208 -8.31 -10.61 3.03
C VAL A 208 -7.47 -10.28 1.80
N VAL A 209 -7.87 -9.25 1.05
CA VAL A 209 -7.09 -8.75 -0.09
C VAL A 209 -6.31 -7.50 0.30
N LEU A 210 -4.98 -7.59 0.15
CA LEU A 210 -4.04 -6.50 0.45
C LEU A 210 -3.27 -6.10 -0.81
N ALA A 211 -2.74 -4.87 -0.82
CA ALA A 211 -1.68 -4.55 -1.77
C ALA A 211 -0.44 -5.38 -1.43
N ALA A 212 0.29 -5.88 -2.42
CA ALA A 212 1.49 -6.68 -2.17
C ALA A 212 2.57 -5.92 -1.39
N ALA A 213 2.58 -4.58 -1.50
CA ALA A 213 3.47 -3.68 -0.77
C ALA A 213 2.89 -3.16 0.56
N ASP A 214 1.71 -3.61 0.97
CA ASP A 214 1.10 -3.22 2.24
C ASP A 214 1.92 -3.79 3.42
N PRO A 215 2.23 -3.01 4.47
CA PRO A 215 2.96 -3.52 5.63
C PRO A 215 2.28 -4.70 6.34
N ALA A 216 0.95 -4.83 6.23
CA ALA A 216 0.20 -5.96 6.78
C ALA A 216 0.43 -7.27 6.03
N ASN A 217 0.98 -7.23 4.80
CA ASN A 217 1.39 -8.45 4.08
C ASN A 217 2.74 -8.94 4.64
N PRO A 218 2.80 -10.10 5.33
CA PRO A 218 4.05 -10.60 5.90
C PRO A 218 4.99 -11.19 4.83
N TYR A 219 4.45 -11.64 3.69
CA TYR A 219 5.21 -12.30 2.64
C TYR A 219 6.08 -11.32 1.84
N GLY A 220 7.31 -11.73 1.57
CA GLY A 220 8.34 -10.88 0.97
C GLY A 220 8.92 -9.83 1.93
N ALA A 221 8.61 -9.93 3.22
CA ALA A 221 9.17 -9.11 4.30
C ALA A 221 9.61 -10.00 5.45
N ALA A 222 8.73 -10.28 6.41
CA ALA A 222 9.02 -11.16 7.54
C ALA A 222 9.02 -12.64 7.15
N LEU A 223 8.17 -13.02 6.19
CA LEU A 223 8.05 -14.39 5.68
C LEU A 223 8.59 -14.46 4.24
N PRO A 224 9.28 -15.55 3.86
CA PRO A 224 9.62 -15.79 2.47
C PRO A 224 8.34 -16.03 1.65
N TRP A 225 8.38 -15.73 0.35
CA TRP A 225 7.28 -16.12 -0.53
C TRP A 225 7.21 -17.65 -0.61
N PRO A 226 6.02 -18.26 -0.50
CA PRO A 226 5.88 -19.70 -0.68
C PRO A 226 6.25 -20.10 -2.12
N ALA A 227 6.66 -21.35 -2.28
CA ALA A 227 6.96 -21.88 -3.60
C ALA A 227 5.67 -21.93 -4.43
N SER A 228 5.65 -21.20 -5.55
CA SER A 228 4.60 -21.38 -6.55
C SER A 228 4.91 -22.63 -7.36
N SER A 229 3.89 -23.41 -7.71
CA SER A 229 4.02 -24.57 -8.59
C SER A 229 4.01 -24.22 -10.08
N ALA A 230 4.05 -22.93 -10.42
CA ALA A 230 4.25 -22.48 -11.78
C ALA A 230 5.68 -22.78 -12.24
N ASP A 231 5.82 -23.53 -13.34
CA ASP A 231 7.09 -23.76 -14.04
C ASP A 231 7.62 -22.44 -14.61
N GLY A 232 8.36 -21.70 -13.79
CA GLY A 232 9.27 -20.62 -14.17
C GLY A 232 8.69 -19.49 -15.03
N THR A 233 8.47 -18.32 -14.42
CA THR A 233 8.85 -16.97 -14.96
C THR A 233 8.38 -15.84 -14.05
N ALA A 234 7.19 -15.95 -13.46
CA ALA A 234 6.64 -14.94 -12.56
C ALA A 234 6.87 -15.34 -11.10
N ARG A 235 7.67 -14.54 -10.38
CA ARG A 235 7.82 -14.66 -8.92
C ARG A 235 7.02 -13.55 -8.25
N PRO A 236 6.30 -13.87 -7.15
CA PRO A 236 5.63 -12.84 -6.38
C PRO A 236 6.65 -11.85 -5.81
N GLY A 237 6.20 -10.62 -5.60
CA GLY A 237 7.06 -9.56 -5.07
C GLY A 237 6.25 -8.36 -4.60
N ARG A 238 6.79 -7.62 -3.64
CA ARG A 238 6.17 -6.41 -3.07
C ARG A 238 6.25 -5.25 -4.08
N LYS A 239 5.38 -5.28 -5.10
CA LYS A 239 5.34 -4.29 -6.19
C LYS A 239 4.10 -3.43 -6.09
N ALA A 240 4.24 -2.13 -6.35
CA ALA A 240 3.10 -1.21 -6.39
C ALA A 240 2.06 -1.64 -7.43
N GLY A 241 0.80 -1.74 -6.99
CA GLY A 241 -0.34 -2.16 -7.81
C GLY A 241 -0.51 -3.67 -7.99
N ALA A 242 0.37 -4.50 -7.41
CA ALA A 242 0.12 -5.94 -7.24
C ALA A 242 -0.74 -6.17 -5.99
N LEU A 243 -1.47 -7.29 -5.96
CA LEU A 243 -2.35 -7.69 -4.85
C LEU A 243 -1.94 -9.06 -4.33
N VAL A 244 -2.16 -9.28 -3.04
CA VAL A 244 -2.12 -10.61 -2.41
C VAL A 244 -3.50 -10.89 -1.82
N VAL A 245 -3.93 -12.14 -1.89
CA VAL A 245 -5.13 -12.63 -1.22
C VAL A 245 -4.70 -13.65 -0.19
N LEU A 246 -4.92 -13.32 1.07
CA LEU A 246 -4.69 -14.20 2.20
C LEU A 246 -6.02 -14.86 2.57
N VAL A 247 -6.02 -16.17 2.78
CA VAL A 247 -7.18 -16.90 3.31
C VAL A 247 -6.72 -17.49 4.63
N ASP A 248 -7.36 -17.03 5.72
CA ASP A 248 -7.02 -17.41 7.11
C ASP A 248 -5.52 -17.26 7.45
N GLY A 249 -4.88 -16.25 6.85
CA GLY A 249 -3.47 -15.92 7.05
C GLY A 249 -2.51 -16.56 6.05
N GLU A 250 -2.94 -17.61 5.35
CA GLU A 250 -2.14 -18.28 4.31
C GLU A 250 -2.26 -17.55 2.97
N LEU A 251 -1.15 -17.44 2.23
CA LEU A 251 -1.18 -16.87 0.89
C LEU A 251 -1.93 -17.81 -0.04
N ALA A 252 -3.13 -17.43 -0.47
CA ALA A 252 -3.89 -18.17 -1.48
C ALA A 252 -3.46 -17.73 -2.88
N TRP A 253 -3.55 -16.43 -3.18
CA TRP A 253 -3.32 -15.87 -4.51
C TRP A 253 -2.40 -14.65 -4.52
N PHE A 254 -1.65 -14.48 -5.61
CA PHE A 254 -0.91 -13.25 -5.94
C PHE A 254 -1.31 -12.75 -7.32
N LEU A 255 -1.65 -11.47 -7.44
CA LEU A 255 -1.97 -10.83 -8.70
C LEU A 255 -0.91 -9.79 -9.04
N GLU A 256 -0.35 -9.90 -10.24
CA GLU A 256 0.59 -8.89 -10.73
C GLU A 256 -0.09 -7.54 -10.96
N ARG A 257 0.74 -6.50 -11.15
CA ARG A 257 0.26 -5.15 -11.44
C ARG A 257 -0.71 -5.15 -12.62
N GLY A 258 -1.92 -4.66 -12.36
CA GLY A 258 -3.00 -4.59 -13.36
C GLY A 258 -3.88 -5.84 -13.45
N GLY A 259 -3.64 -6.86 -12.62
CA GLY A 259 -4.52 -8.01 -12.41
C GLY A 259 -4.53 -9.08 -13.50
N ARG A 260 -3.69 -8.94 -14.54
CA ARG A 260 -3.71 -9.84 -15.72
C ARG A 260 -3.10 -11.21 -15.49
N SER A 261 -2.13 -11.30 -14.59
CA SER A 261 -1.44 -12.54 -14.24
C SER A 261 -1.75 -12.87 -12.79
N LEU A 262 -2.26 -14.07 -12.57
CA LEU A 262 -2.58 -14.65 -11.26
C LEU A 262 -1.61 -15.81 -10.98
N LEU A 263 -1.07 -15.86 -9.78
CA LEU A 263 -0.35 -17.02 -9.24
C LEU A 263 -1.17 -17.61 -8.10
N THR A 264 -1.28 -18.94 -8.07
CA THR A 264 -1.97 -19.70 -7.03
C THR A 264 -0.98 -20.44 -6.15
N PHE A 265 -1.34 -20.56 -4.87
CA PHE A 265 -0.52 -21.21 -3.83
C PHE A 265 -1.33 -22.19 -2.99
N THR A 266 -2.60 -22.42 -3.32
CA THR A 266 -3.49 -23.39 -2.66
C THR A 266 -4.21 -24.28 -3.68
N ASP A 267 -4.31 -25.57 -3.33
CA ASP A 267 -5.11 -26.56 -4.06
C ASP A 267 -6.54 -26.70 -3.52
N ASP A 268 -6.81 -26.09 -2.36
CA ASP A 268 -8.09 -26.21 -1.69
C ASP A 268 -9.19 -25.44 -2.46
N PRO A 269 -10.25 -26.12 -2.94
CA PRO A 269 -11.34 -25.49 -3.66
C PRO A 269 -12.06 -24.40 -2.86
N GLU A 270 -12.21 -24.57 -1.55
CA GLU A 270 -12.94 -23.62 -0.70
C GLU A 270 -12.10 -22.37 -0.44
N ALA A 271 -10.81 -22.53 -0.15
CA ALA A 271 -9.88 -21.40 -0.09
C ALA A 271 -9.78 -20.63 -1.42
N ASN A 272 -9.76 -21.34 -2.56
CA ASN A 272 -9.81 -20.70 -3.89
C ASN A 272 -11.12 -19.90 -4.06
N HIS A 273 -12.25 -20.43 -3.61
CA HIS A 273 -13.54 -19.75 -3.67
C HIS A 273 -13.57 -18.48 -2.79
N ALA A 274 -13.12 -18.58 -1.54
CA ALA A 274 -13.01 -17.44 -0.64
C ALA A 274 -12.09 -16.35 -1.24
N ALA A 275 -10.94 -16.74 -1.81
CA ALA A 275 -10.03 -15.81 -2.46
C ALA A 275 -10.68 -15.08 -3.65
N ALA A 276 -11.49 -15.79 -4.44
CA ALA A 276 -12.25 -15.23 -5.55
C ALA A 276 -13.29 -14.20 -5.09
N ILE A 277 -14.03 -14.51 -4.02
CA ILE A 277 -14.99 -13.59 -3.39
C ILE A 277 -14.28 -12.32 -2.94
N GLY A 278 -13.17 -12.44 -2.21
CA GLY A 278 -12.40 -11.28 -1.75
C GLY A 278 -11.98 -10.34 -2.89
N LEU A 279 -11.58 -10.88 -4.05
CA LEU A 279 -11.30 -10.07 -5.24
C LEU A 279 -12.55 -9.42 -5.85
N ALA A 280 -13.67 -10.15 -5.90
CA ALA A 280 -14.92 -9.62 -6.42
C ALA A 280 -15.44 -8.47 -5.54
N ASP A 281 -15.26 -8.56 -4.23
CA ASP A 281 -15.66 -7.54 -3.26
C ASP A 281 -14.84 -6.26 -3.40
N LEU A 282 -13.55 -6.33 -3.74
CA LEU A 282 -12.77 -5.13 -4.06
C LEU A 282 -13.37 -4.32 -5.22
N VAL A 283 -13.92 -4.99 -6.22
CA VAL A 283 -14.56 -4.33 -7.37
C VAL A 283 -15.95 -3.83 -6.99
N THR A 284 -16.74 -4.66 -6.30
CA THR A 284 -18.11 -4.32 -5.88
C THR A 284 -18.14 -3.15 -4.91
N ALA A 285 -17.17 -3.07 -3.99
CA ALA A 285 -16.99 -1.96 -3.06
C ALA A 285 -16.37 -0.69 -3.72
N GLY A 286 -16.05 -0.73 -5.02
CA GLY A 286 -15.48 0.40 -5.75
C GLY A 286 -14.03 0.76 -5.36
N ARG A 287 -13.32 -0.11 -4.63
CA ARG A 287 -11.90 0.08 -4.29
C ARG A 287 -11.00 -0.12 -5.50
N VAL A 288 -11.41 -0.98 -6.43
CA VAL A 288 -10.76 -1.21 -7.73
C VAL A 288 -11.80 -1.12 -8.83
N ALA A 289 -11.52 -0.38 -9.90
CA ALA A 289 -12.51 -0.14 -10.96
C ALA A 289 -12.85 -1.39 -11.79
N SER A 290 -11.88 -2.28 -12.02
CA SER A 290 -12.12 -3.56 -12.69
C SER A 290 -10.90 -4.46 -12.55
N ILE A 291 -11.11 -5.78 -12.56
CA ILE A 291 -10.05 -6.79 -12.60
C ILE A 291 -10.26 -7.63 -13.87
N LEU A 292 -9.17 -7.88 -14.61
CA LEU A 292 -9.15 -8.76 -15.78
C LEU A 292 -8.00 -9.75 -15.60
N VAL A 293 -8.31 -11.02 -15.41
CA VAL A 293 -7.33 -12.12 -15.32
C VAL A 293 -7.22 -12.78 -16.68
N GLU A 294 -6.04 -12.76 -17.29
CA GLU A 294 -5.76 -13.36 -18.60
C GLU A 294 -5.02 -14.71 -18.43
N ARG A 295 -4.17 -14.83 -17.41
CA ARG A 295 -3.36 -16.01 -17.11
C ARG A 295 -3.43 -16.40 -15.63
N ALA A 296 -3.38 -17.69 -15.36
CA ALA A 296 -3.20 -18.28 -14.04
C ALA A 296 -2.02 -19.27 -14.10
N ASP A 297 -1.05 -19.14 -13.18
CA ASP A 297 0.13 -20.00 -13.07
C ASP A 297 0.92 -20.14 -14.39
N GLY A 298 1.04 -19.02 -15.10
CA GLY A 298 1.72 -18.98 -16.38
C GLY A 298 0.90 -19.54 -17.56
N MET A 299 -0.31 -20.06 -17.36
CA MET A 299 -1.19 -20.60 -18.40
C MET A 299 -2.38 -19.68 -18.69
N PRO A 300 -2.89 -19.59 -19.93
CA PRO A 300 -4.13 -18.86 -20.23
C PRO A 300 -5.30 -19.36 -19.36
N VAL A 301 -6.01 -18.46 -18.69
CA VAL A 301 -7.04 -18.83 -17.68
C VAL A 301 -8.23 -19.59 -18.28
N LEU A 302 -8.47 -19.46 -19.59
CA LEU A 302 -9.54 -20.15 -20.31
C LEU A 302 -9.11 -21.51 -20.87
N GLN A 303 -7.82 -21.85 -20.77
CA GLN A 303 -7.32 -23.15 -21.21
C GLN A 303 -7.71 -24.23 -20.17
N PRO A 304 -8.31 -25.35 -20.59
CA PRO A 304 -8.66 -26.43 -19.67
C PRO A 304 -7.43 -27.13 -19.08
N GLY A 305 -7.48 -27.47 -17.78
CA GLY A 305 -6.52 -28.34 -17.09
C GLY A 305 -5.63 -27.65 -16.05
N GLY A 306 -5.14 -28.44 -15.08
CA GLY A 306 -4.23 -27.99 -14.01
C GLY A 306 -4.89 -27.15 -12.90
N ARG A 307 -4.07 -26.61 -11.97
CA ARG A 307 -4.50 -25.72 -10.88
C ARG A 307 -5.20 -24.45 -11.36
N ALA A 308 -4.85 -23.97 -12.56
CA ALA A 308 -5.53 -22.87 -13.23
C ALA A 308 -7.05 -23.12 -13.40
N SER A 309 -7.48 -24.39 -13.47
CA SER A 309 -8.89 -24.76 -13.55
C SER A 309 -9.65 -24.53 -12.23
N ALA A 310 -9.00 -24.68 -11.08
CA ALA A 310 -9.60 -24.39 -9.78
C ALA A 310 -9.82 -22.88 -9.62
N ALA A 311 -8.81 -22.07 -9.95
CA ALA A 311 -8.91 -20.61 -9.96
C ALA A 311 -9.96 -20.11 -10.96
N LEU A 312 -10.03 -20.68 -12.17
CA LEU A 312 -11.07 -20.38 -13.16
C LEU A 312 -12.48 -20.63 -12.59
N THR A 313 -12.69 -21.79 -11.96
CA THR A 313 -13.98 -22.18 -11.39
C THR A 313 -14.38 -21.24 -10.26
N ALA A 314 -13.45 -20.94 -9.35
CA ALA A 314 -13.68 -20.03 -8.24
C ALA A 314 -14.02 -18.60 -8.71
N LEU A 315 -13.28 -18.06 -9.68
CA LEU A 315 -13.54 -16.74 -10.26
C LEU A 315 -14.92 -16.67 -10.94
N LEU A 316 -15.31 -17.71 -11.68
CA LEU A 316 -16.65 -17.76 -12.30
C LEU A 316 -17.75 -17.79 -11.24
N ALA A 317 -17.58 -18.59 -10.18
CA ALA A 317 -18.52 -18.66 -9.06
C ALA A 317 -18.64 -17.31 -8.32
N ALA A 318 -17.54 -16.55 -8.22
CA ALA A 318 -17.52 -15.20 -7.63
C ALA A 318 -18.03 -14.10 -8.58
N GLY A 319 -18.61 -14.45 -9.73
CA GLY A 319 -19.24 -13.51 -10.65
C GLY A 319 -18.30 -12.83 -11.66
N PHE A 320 -17.09 -13.37 -11.88
CA PHE A 320 -16.28 -12.96 -13.03
C PHE A 320 -16.90 -13.51 -14.32
N VAL A 321 -16.91 -12.71 -15.37
CA VAL A 321 -17.51 -13.07 -16.66
C VAL A 321 -16.41 -13.40 -17.67
N ARG A 322 -16.63 -14.41 -18.50
CA ARG A 322 -15.74 -14.75 -19.61
C ARG A 322 -15.73 -13.64 -20.66
N THR A 323 -14.55 -13.30 -21.12
CA THR A 323 -14.30 -12.40 -22.24
C THR A 323 -13.29 -13.05 -23.19
N PRO A 324 -13.15 -12.60 -24.46
CA PRO A 324 -12.15 -13.16 -25.37
C PRO A 324 -10.71 -13.09 -24.86
N ARG A 325 -10.43 -12.19 -23.91
CA ARG A 325 -9.10 -12.00 -23.32
C ARG A 325 -8.87 -12.78 -22.02
N GLY A 326 -9.93 -13.28 -21.37
CA GLY A 326 -9.85 -13.89 -20.04
C GLY A 326 -11.09 -13.63 -19.19
N LEU A 327 -10.95 -13.68 -17.87
CA LEU A 327 -12.04 -13.48 -16.90
C LEU A 327 -12.06 -12.05 -16.39
N ARG A 328 -13.25 -11.44 -16.32
CA ARG A 328 -13.38 -10.04 -15.95
C ARG A 328 -14.46 -9.78 -14.90
N ARG A 329 -14.12 -8.94 -13.92
CA ARG A 329 -15.06 -8.27 -13.01
C ARG A 329 -14.97 -6.76 -13.20
N ARG A 330 -16.14 -6.10 -13.24
CA ARG A 330 -16.33 -4.65 -13.36
C ARG A 330 -17.42 -4.22 -12.38
#